data_AF-A0A8C5HNL1-F1
#
_entry.id   AF-A0A8C5HNL1-F1
#
_cell.length_a   1.000
_cell.length_b   1.000
_cell.length_c   1.000
_cell.angle_alpha   90.00
_cell.angle_beta   90.00
_cell.angle_gamma   90.00
#
_symmetry.space_group_name_H-M   'P 1'
#
loop_
_entity.id
_entity.type
_entity.pdbx_description
1 polymer ?
#
loop_
_entity_poly.entity_id
_entity_poly.type
_entity_poly.pdbx_seq_one_letter_code
_entity_poly.pdbx_strand_id
1 'polypeptide(L)'
;MCVSPVKPGALTGGRLSLENLLQQRLRCGQTREAVGILETLDWNVSGNECFRGLSSICNHLLRLELNAQREALLEAALAMFYAPPIPLSDTEILKFKLPVKKYARRFFHHLLRHQCFEKAFLLAVDLQDRDLFMVSRLSLFTVIHHFCHIL
;
A
#
# COMPACT_ATOMS: atom_id res chain seq x y z
N MET A 1 7.61 8.63 -26.79
CA MET A 1 7.98 7.34 -27.38
C MET A 1 9.18 6.81 -26.60
N CYS A 2 8.99 5.85 -25.69
CA CYS A 2 10.09 5.30 -24.92
C CYS A 2 10.47 3.95 -25.52
N VAL A 3 11.54 3.92 -26.31
CA VAL A 3 12.18 2.67 -26.75
C VAL A 3 13.34 2.42 -25.81
N SER A 4 13.37 1.25 -25.18
CA SER A 4 14.54 0.73 -24.48
C SER A 4 14.73 -0.74 -24.84
N PRO A 5 15.98 -1.22 -24.94
CA PRO A 5 16.28 -2.45 -25.65
C PRO A 5 15.82 -3.67 -24.84
N VAL A 6 14.93 -4.45 -25.45
CA VAL A 6 14.52 -5.76 -24.96
C VAL A 6 15.70 -6.71 -25.16
N LYS A 7 16.26 -7.24 -24.06
CA LYS A 7 17.06 -8.46 -24.08
C LYS A 7 16.08 -9.64 -24.23
N PRO A 8 16.12 -10.43 -25.32
CA PRO A 8 15.25 -11.59 -25.47
C PRO A 8 15.87 -12.76 -24.71
N GLY A 9 15.53 -12.87 -23.42
CA GLY A 9 15.88 -14.02 -22.58
C GLY A 9 14.65 -14.88 -22.33
N ALA A 10 14.63 -16.06 -22.96
CA ALA A 10 13.80 -17.23 -22.68
C ALA A 10 12.26 -17.07 -22.80
N LEU A 11 11.75 -17.60 -23.92
CA LEU A 11 10.35 -17.94 -24.15
C LEU A 11 9.92 -19.07 -23.20
N THR A 12 9.29 -18.73 -22.06
CA THR A 12 8.43 -19.65 -21.32
C THR A 12 6.98 -19.31 -21.64
N GLY A 13 6.43 -20.03 -22.63
CA GLY A 13 5.00 -19.99 -22.92
C GLY A 13 4.17 -20.50 -21.74
N GLY A 14 3.12 -19.75 -21.38
CA GLY A 14 2.00 -20.25 -20.59
C GLY A 14 1.57 -19.40 -19.38
N ARG A 15 2.47 -18.63 -18.77
CA ARG A 15 2.13 -17.80 -17.60
C ARG A 15 3.16 -16.69 -17.48
N LEU A 16 2.87 -15.52 -18.06
CA LEU A 16 3.55 -14.30 -17.61
C LEU A 16 3.27 -14.22 -16.11
N SER A 17 4.26 -14.56 -15.27
CA SER A 17 4.10 -14.53 -13.82
C SER A 17 3.49 -13.18 -13.46
N LEU A 18 2.38 -13.17 -12.72
CA LEU A 18 1.68 -11.97 -12.27
C LEU A 18 2.67 -10.90 -11.76
N GLU A 19 3.74 -11.35 -11.12
CA GLU A 19 4.89 -10.55 -10.72
C GLU A 19 5.54 -9.77 -11.87
N ASN A 20 5.87 -10.43 -12.98
CA ASN A 20 6.46 -9.77 -14.16
C ASN A 20 5.52 -8.73 -14.75
N LEU A 21 4.21 -9.03 -14.75
CA LEU A 21 3.20 -8.12 -15.26
C LEU A 21 3.07 -6.89 -14.35
N LEU A 22 2.97 -7.07 -13.03
CA LEU A 22 2.95 -5.96 -12.07
C LEU A 22 4.22 -5.12 -12.15
N GLN A 23 5.39 -5.75 -12.23
CA GLN A 23 6.68 -5.06 -12.38
C GLN A 23 6.73 -4.23 -13.67
N GLN A 24 6.24 -4.77 -14.78
CA GLN A 24 6.17 -4.05 -16.04
C GLN A 24 5.25 -2.83 -15.93
N ARG A 25 4.06 -2.97 -15.33
CA ARG A 25 3.12 -1.85 -15.14
C ARG A 25 3.72 -0.76 -14.26
N LEU A 26 4.37 -1.13 -13.16
CA LEU A 26 5.04 -0.17 -12.27
C LEU A 26 6.18 0.57 -12.99
N ARG A 27 7.00 -0.13 -13.81
CA ARG A 27 8.06 0.50 -14.61
C ARG A 27 7.54 1.48 -15.65
N CYS A 28 6.38 1.20 -16.23
CA CYS A 28 5.72 2.07 -17.19
C CYS A 28 4.91 3.22 -16.54
N GLY A 29 4.94 3.35 -15.20
CA GLY A 29 4.16 4.36 -14.47
C GLY A 29 2.65 4.06 -14.43
N GLN A 30 2.23 2.87 -14.86
CA GLN A 30 0.84 2.41 -14.89
C GLN A 30 0.41 1.86 -13.54
N THR A 31 0.68 2.59 -12.46
CA THR A 31 0.45 2.10 -11.09
C THR A 31 -1.03 1.86 -10.79
N ARG A 32 -1.93 2.63 -11.41
CA ARG A 32 -3.38 2.40 -11.31
C ARG A 32 -3.78 1.04 -11.89
N GLU A 33 -3.23 0.68 -13.05
CA GLU A 33 -3.49 -0.62 -13.66
C GLU A 33 -2.92 -1.74 -12.78
N ALA A 34 -1.74 -1.54 -12.19
CA ALA A 34 -1.15 -2.50 -11.25
C ALA A 34 -2.05 -2.76 -10.03
N VAL A 35 -2.66 -1.71 -9.47
CA VAL A 35 -3.65 -1.85 -8.39
C VAL A 35 -4.90 -2.59 -8.89
N GLY A 36 -5.43 -2.24 -10.06
CA GLY A 36 -6.59 -2.94 -10.64
C GLY A 36 -6.35 -4.43 -10.87
N ILE A 37 -5.13 -4.83 -11.24
CA ILE A 37 -4.76 -6.25 -11.34
C ILE A 37 -4.78 -6.91 -9.95
N LEU A 38 -4.25 -6.25 -8.92
CA LEU A 38 -4.28 -6.75 -7.55
C LEU A 38 -5.71 -6.91 -7.02
N GLU A 39 -6.62 -6.01 -7.40
CA GLU A 39 -8.05 -6.06 -7.04
C GLU A 39 -8.78 -7.31 -7.57
N THR A 40 -8.30 -7.89 -8.67
CA THR A 40 -8.88 -9.13 -9.24
C THR A 40 -8.45 -10.41 -8.53
N LEU A 41 -7.49 -10.33 -7.60
CA LEU A 41 -6.96 -11.50 -6.92
C LEU A 41 -7.75 -11.80 -5.64
N ASP A 42 -7.98 -13.08 -5.39
CA ASP A 42 -8.56 -13.57 -4.15
C ASP A 42 -7.44 -13.90 -3.15
N TRP A 43 -7.42 -13.18 -2.03
CA TRP A 43 -6.48 -13.42 -0.94
C TRP A 43 -6.63 -14.79 -0.28
N ASN A 44 -7.85 -15.35 -0.23
CA ASN A 44 -8.07 -16.68 0.35
C ASN A 44 -7.52 -17.81 -0.53
N VAL A 45 -7.41 -17.58 -1.84
CA VAL A 45 -6.88 -18.56 -2.81
C VAL A 45 -5.38 -18.34 -3.05
N SER A 46 -4.98 -17.08 -3.21
CA SER A 46 -3.66 -16.67 -3.69
C SER A 46 -3.00 -15.64 -2.77
N GLY A 47 -3.13 -15.77 -1.44
CA GLY A 47 -2.61 -14.78 -0.48
C GLY A 47 -1.12 -14.44 -0.61
N ASN A 48 -0.27 -15.41 -0.94
CA ASN A 48 1.15 -15.16 -1.21
C ASN A 48 1.37 -14.26 -2.43
N GLU A 49 0.61 -14.46 -3.51
CA GLU A 49 0.69 -13.66 -4.73
C GLU A 49 0.12 -12.26 -4.48
N CYS A 50 -1.01 -12.16 -3.76
CA CYS A 50 -1.61 -10.90 -3.35
C CYS A 50 -0.62 -10.06 -2.52
N PHE A 51 0.01 -10.68 -1.51
CA PHE A 51 0.99 -10.00 -0.67
C PHE A 51 2.23 -9.54 -1.46
N ARG A 52 2.73 -10.36 -2.40
CA ARG A 52 3.83 -9.96 -3.29
C ARG A 52 3.45 -8.77 -4.17
N GLY A 53 2.22 -8.76 -4.71
CA GLY A 53 1.70 -7.66 -5.49
C GLY A 53 1.59 -6.37 -4.66
N LEU A 54 0.91 -6.45 -3.51
CA LEU A 54 0.75 -5.34 -2.57
C LEU A 54 2.10 -4.77 -2.16
N SER A 55 3.02 -5.63 -1.71
CA SER A 55 4.35 -5.20 -1.27
C SER A 55 5.15 -4.51 -2.37
N SER A 56 5.06 -4.98 -3.62
CA SER A 56 5.69 -4.35 -4.78
C SER A 56 5.13 -2.95 -5.05
N ILE A 57 3.80 -2.82 -5.10
CA ILE A 57 3.10 -1.55 -5.34
C ILE A 57 3.42 -0.55 -4.22
N CYS A 58 3.26 -0.95 -2.95
CA CYS A 58 3.54 -0.08 -1.82
C CYS A 58 5.02 0.33 -1.77
N ASN A 59 5.95 -0.59 -2.03
CA ASN A 59 7.38 -0.25 -2.07
C ASN A 59 7.72 0.73 -3.19
N HIS A 60 7.09 0.62 -4.35
CA HIS A 60 7.27 1.56 -5.45
C HIS A 60 6.72 2.95 -5.08
N LEU A 61 5.47 3.01 -4.63
CA LEU A 61 4.80 4.28 -4.30
C LEU A 61 5.45 5.02 -3.14
N LEU A 62 5.84 4.33 -2.06
CA LEU A 62 6.48 4.93 -0.88
C LEU A 62 7.90 5.48 -1.13
N ARG A 63 8.49 5.22 -2.30
CA ARG A 63 9.77 5.81 -2.73
C ARG A 63 9.58 7.13 -3.49
N LEU A 64 8.37 7.40 -3.95
CA LEU A 64 8.03 8.61 -4.68
C LEU A 64 7.53 9.69 -3.71
N GLU A 65 7.50 10.93 -4.17
CA GLU A 65 6.88 12.03 -3.42
C GLU A 65 5.37 11.80 -3.28
N LEU A 66 4.77 12.09 -2.12
CA LEU A 66 3.34 11.91 -1.97
C LEU A 66 2.57 12.96 -2.76
N ASN A 67 1.52 12.53 -3.46
CA ASN A 67 0.49 13.39 -4.02
C ASN A 67 -0.86 12.69 -3.89
N ALA A 68 -1.96 13.41 -4.13
CA ALA A 68 -3.31 12.89 -3.95
C ALA A 68 -3.58 11.57 -4.71
N GLN A 69 -3.02 11.42 -5.92
CA GLN A 69 -3.17 10.20 -6.71
C GLN A 69 -2.42 9.02 -6.07
N ARG A 70 -1.17 9.22 -5.65
CA ARG A 70 -0.33 8.17 -5.04
C ARG A 70 -0.88 7.76 -3.68
N GLU A 71 -1.42 8.72 -2.94
CA GLU A 71 -2.13 8.49 -1.69
C GLU A 71 -3.35 7.58 -1.90
N ALA A 72 -4.25 7.94 -2.83
CA ALA A 72 -5.41 7.12 -3.16
C ALA A 72 -5.02 5.69 -3.61
N LEU A 73 -3.92 5.55 -4.37
CA LEU A 73 -3.43 4.24 -4.79
C LEU A 73 -2.84 3.42 -3.63
N LEU A 74 -2.17 4.05 -2.67
CA LEU A 74 -1.67 3.38 -1.46
C LEU A 74 -2.84 2.94 -0.56
N GLU A 75 -3.85 3.79 -0.39
CA GLU A 75 -5.07 3.48 0.34
C GLU A 75 -5.80 2.28 -0.32
N ALA A 76 -6.03 2.34 -1.63
CA ALA A 76 -6.67 1.24 -2.37
C ALA A 76 -5.91 -0.08 -2.22
N ALA A 77 -4.57 -0.06 -2.37
CA ALA A 77 -3.75 -1.26 -2.23
C ALA A 77 -3.82 -1.86 -0.81
N LEU A 78 -3.85 -1.03 0.24
CA LEU A 78 -3.97 -1.50 1.63
C LEU A 78 -5.41 -1.95 1.96
N ALA A 79 -6.42 -1.30 1.39
CA ALA A 79 -7.83 -1.65 1.58
C ALA A 79 -8.14 -3.07 1.13
N MET A 80 -7.41 -3.60 0.14
CA MET A 80 -7.52 -5.00 -0.30
C MET A 80 -7.31 -6.02 0.83
N PHE A 81 -6.60 -5.67 1.90
CA PHE A 81 -6.41 -6.54 3.06
C PHE A 81 -7.26 -6.14 4.27
N TYR A 82 -7.44 -4.84 4.52
CA TYR A 82 -8.17 -4.36 5.71
C TYR A 82 -9.69 -4.27 5.53
N ALA A 83 -10.16 -4.06 4.30
CA ALA A 83 -11.56 -3.96 3.93
C ALA A 83 -11.82 -4.75 2.62
N PRO A 84 -11.50 -6.06 2.60
CA PRO A 84 -11.64 -6.87 1.41
C PRO A 84 -13.13 -7.05 1.04
N PRO A 85 -13.48 -7.15 -0.25
CA PRO A 85 -14.86 -7.44 -0.66
C PRO A 85 -15.38 -8.78 -0.12
N ILE A 86 -14.49 -9.75 0.00
CA ILE A 86 -14.75 -11.08 0.58
C ILE A 86 -13.92 -11.17 1.87
N PRO A 87 -14.53 -11.45 3.03
CA PRO A 87 -13.80 -11.61 4.28
C PRO A 87 -12.65 -12.62 4.17
N LEU A 88 -11.49 -12.27 4.71
CA LEU A 88 -10.35 -13.17 4.77
C LEU A 88 -10.57 -14.23 5.83
N SER A 89 -10.06 -15.44 5.57
CA SER A 89 -9.94 -16.48 6.59
C SER A 89 -8.96 -16.07 7.69
N ASP A 90 -9.20 -16.54 8.92
CA ASP A 90 -8.35 -16.25 10.08
C ASP A 90 -6.89 -16.65 9.85
N THR A 91 -6.65 -17.73 9.10
CA THR A 91 -5.31 -18.20 8.75
C THR A 91 -4.56 -17.16 7.90
N GLU A 92 -5.21 -16.60 6.88
CA GLU A 92 -4.62 -15.59 6.01
C GLU A 92 -4.42 -14.26 6.75
N ILE A 93 -5.38 -13.88 7.59
CA ILE A 93 -5.24 -12.71 8.48
C ILE A 93 -4.01 -12.88 9.37
N LEU A 94 -3.91 -13.98 10.12
CA LEU A 94 -2.80 -14.21 11.04
C LEU A 94 -1.44 -14.17 10.33
N LYS A 95 -1.38 -14.77 9.13
CA LYS A 95 -0.17 -14.85 8.33
C LYS A 95 0.29 -13.50 7.79
N PHE A 96 -0.62 -12.67 7.31
CA PHE A 96 -0.27 -11.44 6.59
C PHE A 96 -0.48 -10.14 7.37
N LYS A 97 -1.21 -10.15 8.48
CA LYS A 97 -1.53 -8.96 9.27
C LYS A 97 -0.29 -8.17 9.69
N LEU A 98 0.72 -8.81 10.29
CA LEU A 98 1.94 -8.11 10.72
C LEU A 98 2.76 -7.57 9.53
N PRO A 99 3.03 -8.37 8.47
CA PRO A 99 3.68 -7.86 7.26
C PRO A 99 2.94 -6.69 6.60
N VAL A 100 1.61 -6.74 6.47
CA VAL A 100 0.81 -5.66 5.87
C VAL A 100 0.77 -4.43 6.78
N LYS A 101 0.67 -4.61 8.11
CA LYS A 101 0.75 -3.52 9.09
C LYS A 101 2.04 -2.71 8.96
N LYS A 102 3.17 -3.34 8.63
CA LYS A 102 4.44 -2.62 8.37
C LYS A 102 4.30 -1.60 7.23
N TYR A 103 3.57 -1.92 6.17
CA TYR A 103 3.35 -1.00 5.06
C TYR A 103 2.40 0.13 5.43
N ALA A 104 1.33 -0.17 6.16
CA ALA A 104 0.42 0.86 6.68
C ALA A 104 1.14 1.84 7.62
N ARG A 105 2.01 1.34 8.51
CA ARG A 105 2.87 2.20 9.36
C ARG A 105 3.81 3.07 8.52
N ARG A 106 4.42 2.55 7.46
CA ARG A 106 5.27 3.37 6.57
C ARG A 106 4.46 4.45 5.86
N PHE A 107 3.26 4.12 5.40
CA PHE A 107 2.36 5.08 4.78
C PHE A 107 1.94 6.19 5.75
N PHE A 108 1.61 5.86 7.00
CA PHE A 108 1.36 6.84 8.07
C PHE A 108 2.51 7.85 8.22
N HIS A 109 3.76 7.38 8.32
CA HIS A 109 4.90 8.29 8.44
C HIS A 109 5.11 9.14 7.18
N HIS A 110 4.77 8.58 6.02
CA HIS A 110 4.84 9.29 4.75
C HIS A 110 3.80 10.42 4.72
N LEU A 111 2.57 10.18 5.18
CA LEU A 111 1.53 11.22 5.34
C LEU A 111 1.98 12.34 6.27
N LEU A 112 2.57 12.00 7.43
CA LEU A 112 3.09 13.00 8.38
C LEU A 112 4.18 13.87 7.78
N ARG A 113 5.09 13.30 6.99
CA ARG A 113 6.17 14.04 6.31
C ARG A 113 5.60 15.09 5.33
N HIS A 114 4.45 14.79 4.72
CA HIS A 114 3.77 15.66 3.77
C HIS A 114 2.68 16.54 4.40
N GLN A 115 2.59 16.58 5.74
CA GLN A 115 1.59 17.37 6.48
C GLN A 115 0.13 16.96 6.20
N CYS A 116 -0.09 15.75 5.68
CA CYS A 116 -1.43 15.18 5.47
C CYS A 116 -1.99 14.61 6.79
N PHE A 117 -2.17 15.48 7.79
CA PHE A 117 -2.44 15.07 9.17
C PHE A 117 -3.79 14.38 9.36
N GLU A 118 -4.84 14.85 8.69
CA GLU A 118 -6.19 14.29 8.80
C GLU A 118 -6.20 12.81 8.43
N LYS A 119 -5.67 12.48 7.25
CA LYS A 119 -5.57 11.09 6.80
C LYS A 119 -4.61 10.25 7.62
N ALA A 120 -3.49 10.82 8.06
CA ALA A 120 -2.58 10.12 8.98
C ALA A 120 -3.31 9.72 10.26
N PHE A 121 -4.15 10.62 10.80
CA PHE A 121 -4.91 10.37 12.01
C PHE A 121 -5.97 9.28 11.80
N LEU A 122 -6.78 9.37 10.74
CA LEU A 122 -7.76 8.34 10.40
C LEU A 122 -7.09 6.96 10.28
N LEU A 123 -5.97 6.87 9.56
CA LEU A 123 -5.20 5.64 9.41
C LEU A 123 -4.68 5.11 10.76
N ALA A 124 -4.27 5.97 11.69
CA ALA A 124 -3.81 5.56 13.01
C ALA A 124 -4.94 4.97 13.87
N VAL A 125 -6.15 5.55 13.76
CA VAL A 125 -7.36 5.02 14.40
C VAL A 125 -7.72 3.65 13.82
N ASP A 126 -7.74 3.52 12.49
CA ASP A 126 -8.06 2.27 11.80
C ASP A 126 -7.08 1.14 12.13
N LEU A 127 -5.79 1.46 12.26
CA LEU A 127 -4.77 0.48 12.64
C LEU A 127 -4.87 0.03 14.10
N GLN A 128 -5.63 0.74 14.94
CA GLN A 128 -5.74 0.56 16.39
C GLN A 128 -4.37 0.39 17.08
N ASP A 129 -3.33 1.01 16.51
CA ASP A 129 -1.95 0.84 16.95
C ASP A 129 -1.58 1.96 17.92
N ARG A 130 -1.72 1.68 19.22
CA ARG A 130 -1.37 2.65 20.29
C ARG A 130 0.07 3.15 20.16
N ASP A 131 0.98 2.33 19.62
CA ASP A 131 2.40 2.70 19.46
C ASP A 131 2.61 3.78 18.39
N LEU A 132 1.70 3.90 17.40
CA LEU A 132 1.78 4.97 16.39
C LEU A 132 1.58 6.35 17.00
N PHE A 133 0.75 6.44 18.05
CA PHE A 133 0.58 7.68 18.82
C PHE A 133 1.80 7.99 19.70
N MET A 134 2.55 6.98 20.15
CA MET A 134 3.72 7.14 21.03
C MET A 134 5.02 7.47 20.29
N VAL A 135 5.22 6.97 19.05
CA VAL A 135 6.41 7.27 18.23
C VAL A 135 6.37 8.69 17.67
N SER A 136 5.19 9.26 17.49
CA SER A 136 4.98 10.63 17.03
C SER A 136 5.10 11.67 18.15
N ARG A 137 6.19 11.63 18.93
CA ARG A 137 6.45 12.61 20.02
C ARG A 137 6.48 14.07 19.57
N LEU A 138 6.65 14.34 18.27
CA LEU A 138 6.56 15.69 17.68
C LEU A 138 5.17 16.02 17.10
N SER A 139 4.32 15.02 16.84
CA SER A 139 3.01 15.24 16.21
C SER A 139 1.89 15.39 17.22
N LEU A 140 1.99 14.85 18.44
CA LEU A 140 0.90 14.97 19.41
C LEU A 140 0.64 16.44 19.82
N PHE A 141 1.70 17.24 20.01
CA PHE A 141 1.54 18.67 20.34
C PHE A 141 0.96 19.48 19.18
N THR A 142 1.42 19.27 17.95
CA THR A 142 0.89 19.96 16.76
C THR A 142 -0.54 19.51 16.44
N VAL A 143 -0.86 18.23 16.59
CA VAL A 143 -2.19 17.66 16.33
C VAL A 143 -3.20 18.07 17.39
N ILE A 144 -2.83 18.05 18.69
CA ILE A 144 -3.68 18.57 19.77
C ILE A 144 -3.89 20.09 19.60
N HIS A 145 -2.84 20.85 19.25
CA HIS A 145 -2.97 22.30 19.03
C HIS A 145 -3.80 22.65 17.79
N HIS A 146 -3.75 21.86 16.71
CA HIS A 146 -4.59 22.07 15.53
C HIS A 146 -6.06 21.70 15.80
N PHE A 147 -6.33 20.66 16.60
CA PHE A 147 -7.69 20.27 16.97
C PHE A 147 -8.31 21.11 18.09
N CYS A 148 -7.54 21.64 19.05
CA CYS A 148 -8.04 22.59 20.05
C CYS A 148 -8.54 23.92 19.46
N HIS A 149 -8.26 24.20 18.19
CA HIS A 149 -8.69 25.42 17.51
C HIS A 149 -9.88 25.19 16.55
N ILE A 150 -10.33 23.94 16.41
CA ILE A 150 -11.43 23.51 15.53
C ILE A 150 -12.65 23.01 16.35
N LEU A 151 -12.49 22.79 17.65
CA LEU A 151 -13.56 22.58 18.65
C LEU A 151 -13.73 23.81 19.52
#